data_AF-A0A7S0ACX6-F1
#
_entry.id   AF-A0A7S0ACX6-F1
#
_cell.length_a   1.000
_cell.length_b   1.000
_cell.length_c   1.000
_cell.angle_alpha   90.00
_cell.angle_beta   90.00
_cell.angle_gamma   90.00
#
_symmetry.space_group_name_H-M   'P 1'
#
loop_
_entity.id
_entity.type
_entity.pdbx_description
1 polymer ?
#
loop_
_entity_poly.entity_id
_entity_poly.type
_entity_poly.pdbx_seq_one_letter_code
_entity_poly.pdbx_strand_id
1 'polypeptide(L)'
;MPKNAAAASPARADGSASAASKKKAKKGGDTKDETTPYDKYFKHLTAFQDKHDFLGQMLIKGVSRSGGGDSDDEDYDAYGSDDEEAFNAKLTDEQMAGLRFVLITQNRSDQLDAMREYVLGDQANDGILMFNTSFSYGIHDGFYLLKSGMYAKKAKTSSQKFDLLFAYTYTLKEYDVWMHDNEGDMEDMVKDLAKLWKKLLSQDDSALGIDAEYTRPGVLALLEQFKDKVEDVDHCSFKFKYN
;
A
#
# COMPACT_ATOMS: atom_id res chain seq x y z
N MET A 1 7.38 41.25 -28.44
CA MET A 1 8.77 41.62 -28.14
C MET A 1 8.79 42.33 -26.80
N PRO A 2 9.81 42.19 -25.92
CA PRO A 2 11.03 41.37 -25.97
C PRO A 2 10.83 40.02 -25.22
N LYS A 3 11.39 38.85 -25.57
CA LYS A 3 12.79 38.42 -25.81
C LYS A 3 13.73 38.69 -24.64
N ASN A 4 13.81 37.75 -23.70
CA ASN A 4 15.04 37.51 -22.95
C ASN A 4 15.53 36.10 -23.25
N ALA A 5 16.70 36.05 -23.85
CA ALA A 5 17.47 34.87 -24.20
C ALA A 5 18.79 34.91 -23.45
N ALA A 6 19.29 33.70 -23.17
CA ALA A 6 20.68 33.32 -22.96
C ALA A 6 21.40 33.83 -21.69
N ALA A 7 21.93 32.88 -20.92
CA ALA A 7 23.36 32.57 -21.02
C ALA A 7 23.67 31.24 -20.33
N ALA A 8 24.22 30.31 -21.12
CA ALA A 8 24.91 29.11 -20.66
C ALA A 8 26.42 29.33 -20.82
N SER A 9 27.21 28.75 -19.89
CA SER A 9 28.61 28.27 -20.02
C SER A 9 29.46 28.62 -18.78
N PRO A 10 30.61 27.96 -18.53
CA PRO A 10 31.10 26.69 -19.07
C PRO A 10 31.60 25.70 -18.00
N ALA A 11 31.81 24.47 -18.47
CA ALA A 11 32.62 23.43 -17.83
C ALA A 11 34.10 23.86 -17.65
N ARG A 12 34.73 23.33 -16.60
CA ARG A 12 36.18 23.18 -16.50
C ARG A 12 36.51 21.78 -15.98
N ALA A 13 37.38 21.11 -16.73
CA ALA A 13 38.08 19.89 -16.36
C ALA A 13 39.45 20.25 -15.78
N ASP A 14 39.91 19.44 -14.82
CA ASP A 14 41.29 19.05 -14.48
C ASP A 14 41.15 18.24 -13.18
N GLY A 15 41.61 17.00 -13.02
CA GLY A 15 42.87 16.42 -13.45
C GLY A 15 43.79 16.30 -12.22
N SER A 16 43.73 15.17 -11.50
CA SER A 16 44.85 14.73 -10.64
C SER A 16 44.70 13.27 -10.20
N ALA A 17 45.82 12.56 -10.29
CA ALA A 17 45.97 11.12 -10.18
C ALA A 17 46.22 10.61 -8.75
N SER A 18 45.82 9.34 -8.56
CA SER A 18 46.48 8.23 -7.83
C SER A 18 47.20 8.47 -6.49
N ALA A 19 46.73 7.77 -5.47
CA ALA A 19 47.60 7.14 -4.47
C ALA A 19 47.10 5.72 -4.17
N ALA A 20 47.90 4.74 -4.54
CA ALA A 20 47.70 3.33 -4.24
C ALA A 20 48.06 3.02 -2.78
N SER A 21 47.21 2.24 -2.09
CA SER A 21 47.59 1.52 -0.87
C SER A 21 47.29 0.04 -1.01
N LYS A 22 48.36 -0.76 -0.91
CA LYS A 22 48.37 -2.22 -0.99
C LYS A 22 48.03 -2.85 0.37
N LYS A 23 47.30 -3.98 0.27
CA LYS A 23 47.31 -5.18 1.12
C LYS A 23 46.73 -5.09 2.53
N LYS A 24 45.66 -5.87 2.73
CA LYS A 24 45.77 -7.16 3.44
C LYS A 24 44.67 -8.13 3.00
N ALA A 25 45.09 -9.19 2.31
CA ALA A 25 44.27 -10.37 2.11
C ALA A 25 44.12 -11.08 3.45
N LYS A 26 42.87 -11.25 3.91
CA LYS A 26 42.53 -12.19 4.99
C LYS A 26 41.91 -13.42 4.34
N LYS A 27 42.66 -14.53 4.42
CA LYS A 27 42.19 -15.89 4.15
C LYS A 27 41.10 -16.29 5.14
N GLY A 28 40.12 -17.02 4.65
CA GLY A 28 39.54 -18.16 5.35
C GLY A 28 38.42 -17.82 6.34
N GLY A 29 37.20 -17.89 5.85
CA GLY A 29 36.00 -18.20 6.61
C GLY A 29 34.97 -18.69 5.61
N ASP A 30 34.74 -19.99 5.55
CA ASP A 30 33.48 -20.55 5.05
C ASP A 30 32.40 -20.06 6.03
N THR A 31 31.96 -18.81 5.88
CA THR A 31 30.71 -18.37 6.47
C THR A 31 29.65 -19.04 5.64
N LYS A 32 29.06 -20.12 6.17
CA LYS A 32 27.71 -20.49 5.76
C LYS A 32 26.91 -19.19 5.74
N ASP A 33 26.42 -18.81 4.58
CA ASP A 33 25.41 -17.77 4.42
C ASP A 33 24.21 -18.22 5.27
N GLU A 34 24.19 -17.86 6.54
CA GLU A 34 22.99 -17.95 7.38
C GLU A 34 22.07 -16.81 6.96
N THR A 35 21.54 -16.91 5.73
CA THR A 35 20.45 -16.06 5.28
C THR A 35 19.29 -16.27 6.24
N THR A 36 18.89 -15.22 6.94
CA THR A 36 17.76 -15.25 7.85
C THR A 36 16.46 -15.54 7.07
N PRO A 37 15.39 -16.02 7.71
CA PRO A 37 14.05 -16.07 7.09
C PRO A 37 13.65 -14.75 6.43
N TYR A 38 14.00 -13.63 7.09
CA TYR A 38 13.81 -12.28 6.56
C TYR A 38 14.53 -12.07 5.22
N ASP A 39 15.83 -12.35 5.16
CA ASP A 39 16.65 -12.16 3.94
C ASP A 39 16.13 -13.03 2.80
N LYS A 40 15.77 -14.28 3.09
CA LYS A 40 15.22 -15.21 2.09
C LYS A 40 13.92 -14.68 1.50
N TYR A 41 13.01 -14.21 2.36
CA TYR A 41 11.72 -13.70 1.94
C TYR A 41 11.87 -12.46 1.05
N PHE A 42 12.64 -11.46 1.48
CA PHE A 42 12.79 -10.22 0.71
C PHE A 42 13.62 -10.41 -0.55
N LYS A 43 14.63 -11.29 -0.53
CA LYS A 43 15.33 -11.68 -1.77
C LYS A 43 14.38 -12.30 -2.79
N HIS A 44 13.48 -13.17 -2.34
CA HIS A 44 12.48 -13.80 -3.21
C HIS A 44 11.45 -12.77 -3.72
N LEU A 45 10.93 -11.90 -2.84
CA LEU A 45 10.02 -10.82 -3.20
C LEU A 45 10.64 -9.85 -4.23
N THR A 46 11.86 -9.39 -4.02
CA THR A 46 12.56 -8.50 -4.97
C THR A 46 12.79 -9.19 -6.30
N ALA A 47 13.23 -10.45 -6.30
CA ALA A 47 13.41 -11.21 -7.54
C ALA A 47 12.09 -11.40 -8.30
N PHE A 48 10.98 -11.59 -7.59
CA PHE A 48 9.65 -11.65 -8.18
C PHE A 48 9.25 -10.29 -8.77
N GLN A 49 9.47 -9.20 -8.03
CA GLN A 49 9.18 -7.84 -8.46
C GLN A 49 9.91 -7.49 -9.76
N ASP A 50 11.23 -7.71 -9.80
CA ASP A 50 12.10 -7.42 -10.94
C ASP A 50 11.71 -8.23 -12.19
N LYS A 51 11.32 -9.49 -11.99
CA LYS A 51 10.91 -10.38 -13.09
C LYS A 51 9.63 -9.91 -13.78
N HIS A 52 8.76 -9.21 -13.05
CA HIS A 52 7.42 -8.84 -13.51
C HIS A 52 7.25 -7.33 -13.74
N ASP A 53 8.33 -6.54 -13.62
CA ASP A 53 8.36 -5.09 -13.87
C ASP A 53 7.35 -4.30 -13.03
N PHE A 54 7.20 -4.69 -11.75
CA PHE A 54 6.40 -3.93 -10.79
C PHE A 54 7.20 -2.74 -10.25
N LEU A 55 6.52 -1.60 -10.04
CA LEU A 55 7.14 -0.38 -9.49
C LEU A 55 7.59 -0.53 -8.04
N GLY A 56 6.94 -1.43 -7.30
CA GLY A 56 7.17 -1.62 -5.88
C GLY A 56 6.16 -2.57 -5.27
N GLN A 57 6.22 -2.63 -3.94
CA GLN A 57 5.34 -3.39 -3.08
C GLN A 57 4.74 -2.47 -2.01
N MET A 58 3.47 -2.70 -1.70
CA MET A 58 2.78 -2.05 -0.59
C MET A 58 2.53 -3.08 0.51
N LEU A 59 3.02 -2.83 1.72
CA LEU A 59 2.75 -3.68 2.87
C LEU A 59 1.31 -3.46 3.33
N ILE A 60 0.51 -4.53 3.35
CA ILE A 60 -0.85 -4.54 3.87
C ILE A 60 -0.87 -5.07 5.30
N LYS A 61 -0.18 -6.18 5.58
CA LYS A 61 -0.12 -6.79 6.92
C LYS A 61 1.33 -7.10 7.28
N GLY A 62 1.79 -6.50 8.38
CA GLY A 62 3.11 -6.71 8.98
C GLY A 62 3.16 -7.89 9.97
N VAL A 63 4.35 -8.15 10.52
CA VAL A 63 4.52 -9.10 11.62
C VAL A 63 4.11 -8.44 12.94
N SER A 64 3.17 -9.04 13.67
CA SER A 64 2.82 -8.57 15.02
C SER A 64 3.99 -8.78 15.97
N ARG A 65 4.43 -7.71 16.65
CA ARG A 65 5.41 -7.81 17.73
C ARG A 65 4.69 -8.36 18.96
N SER A 66 4.95 -9.62 19.31
CA SER A 66 4.46 -10.24 20.54
C SER A 66 5.14 -9.57 21.75
N GLY A 67 4.61 -8.45 22.22
CA GLY A 67 5.17 -7.71 23.35
C GLY A 67 4.69 -6.28 23.57
N GLY A 68 4.01 -5.65 22.60
CA GLY A 68 3.35 -4.35 22.81
C GLY A 68 1.89 -4.59 23.19
N GLY A 69 1.55 -4.41 24.47
CA GLY A 69 0.15 -4.28 24.87
C GLY A 69 -0.43 -3.01 24.25
N ASP A 70 -1.73 -3.05 23.93
CA ASP A 70 -2.55 -1.88 23.61
C ASP A 70 -2.24 -0.75 24.60
N SER A 71 -1.49 0.22 24.13
CA SER A 71 -1.35 1.53 24.74
C SER A 71 -1.33 2.51 23.59
N ASP A 72 -2.47 3.15 23.36
CA ASP A 72 -2.62 4.36 22.56
C ASP A 72 -1.74 5.48 23.14
N ASP A 73 -0.43 5.40 22.92
CA ASP A 73 0.48 6.50 23.20
C ASP A 73 1.46 6.66 22.03
N GLU A 74 1.44 7.86 21.47
CA GLU A 74 2.30 8.40 20.43
C GLU A 74 3.78 8.25 20.82
N ASP A 75 4.44 7.15 20.45
CA ASP A 75 5.89 7.01 20.66
C ASP A 75 6.64 7.44 19.39
N TYR A 76 7.01 8.72 19.39
CA TYR A 76 7.96 9.35 18.46
C TYR A 76 9.35 8.68 18.57
N ASP A 77 9.73 7.96 17.52
CA ASP A 77 11.08 7.65 17.01
C ASP A 77 12.29 7.80 17.97
N ALA A 78 12.80 6.67 18.49
CA ALA A 78 14.22 6.52 18.85
C ALA A 78 14.67 5.05 19.03
N TYR A 79 14.43 4.15 18.07
CA TYR A 79 15.10 2.84 18.07
C TYR A 79 16.18 2.82 16.99
N GLY A 80 17.42 2.63 17.42
CA GLY A 80 18.59 2.57 16.54
C GLY A 80 18.58 1.32 15.66
N SER A 81 19.25 1.42 14.51
CA SER A 81 19.48 0.36 13.52
C SER A 81 19.77 -1.03 14.11
N ASP A 82 20.47 -1.09 15.24
CA ASP A 82 20.89 -2.34 15.89
C ASP A 82 19.70 -3.16 16.43
N ASP A 83 18.62 -2.50 16.89
CA ASP A 83 17.43 -3.19 17.43
C ASP A 83 16.55 -3.78 16.31
N GLU A 84 16.50 -3.15 15.14
CA GLU A 84 15.78 -3.68 13.98
C GLU A 84 16.48 -4.89 13.36
N GLU A 85 17.80 -4.83 13.19
CA GLU A 85 18.57 -5.99 12.72
C GLU A 85 18.45 -7.17 13.68
N ALA A 86 18.52 -6.92 14.99
CA ALA A 86 18.33 -7.94 16.01
C ALA A 86 16.90 -8.51 16.05
N PHE A 87 15.90 -7.71 15.71
CA PHE A 87 14.51 -8.17 15.58
C PHE A 87 14.33 -9.02 14.33
N ASN A 88 14.80 -8.56 13.17
CA ASN A 88 14.69 -9.26 11.89
C ASN A 88 15.40 -10.61 11.90
N ALA A 89 16.56 -10.71 12.58
CA ALA A 89 17.28 -11.96 12.76
C ALA A 89 16.53 -13.02 13.59
N LYS A 90 15.54 -12.60 14.40
CA LYS A 90 14.73 -13.49 15.24
C LYS A 90 13.41 -13.90 14.57
N LEU A 91 13.09 -13.34 13.42
CA LEU A 91 11.84 -13.64 12.73
C LEU A 91 11.85 -15.07 12.23
N THR A 92 10.78 -15.81 12.53
CA THR A 92 10.60 -17.19 12.06
C THR A 92 9.99 -17.22 10.66
N ASP A 93 10.13 -18.35 9.97
CA ASP A 93 9.50 -18.57 8.66
C ASP A 93 7.96 -18.41 8.76
N GLU A 94 7.34 -18.81 9.87
CA GLU A 94 5.90 -18.66 10.10
C GLU A 94 5.48 -17.18 10.24
N GLN A 95 6.30 -16.38 10.93
CA GLN A 95 6.05 -14.94 11.07
C GLN A 95 6.18 -14.24 9.71
N MET A 96 7.22 -14.58 8.94
CA MET A 96 7.42 -14.07 7.59
C MET A 96 6.28 -14.50 6.64
N ALA A 97 5.79 -15.74 6.77
CA ALA A 97 4.64 -16.23 6.02
C ALA A 97 3.33 -15.50 6.39
N GLY A 98 3.30 -14.72 7.48
CA GLY A 98 2.19 -13.84 7.86
C GLY A 98 2.15 -12.51 7.11
N LEU A 99 3.25 -12.10 6.46
CA LEU A 99 3.33 -10.84 5.73
C LEU A 99 2.43 -10.84 4.50
N ARG A 100 1.77 -9.72 4.24
CA ARG A 100 0.89 -9.55 3.08
C ARG A 100 1.26 -8.28 2.34
N PHE A 101 1.59 -8.43 1.06
CA PHE A 101 1.95 -7.33 0.18
C PHE A 101 1.02 -7.27 -1.01
N VAL A 102 0.85 -6.07 -1.57
CA VAL A 102 0.27 -5.88 -2.91
C VAL A 102 1.36 -5.34 -3.82
N LEU A 103 1.58 -5.99 -4.97
CA LEU A 103 2.54 -5.51 -5.95
C LEU A 103 1.94 -4.38 -6.78
N ILE A 104 2.67 -3.28 -6.89
CA ILE A 104 2.21 -2.02 -7.47
C ILE A 104 2.64 -1.96 -8.94
N THR A 105 1.66 -1.98 -9.84
CA THR A 105 1.84 -1.64 -11.25
C THR A 105 1.74 -0.12 -11.44
N GLN A 106 2.15 0.39 -12.59
CA GLN A 106 1.92 1.80 -12.94
C GLN A 106 0.45 2.20 -12.79
N ASN A 107 -0.47 1.39 -13.33
CA ASN A 107 -1.89 1.68 -13.22
C ASN A 107 -2.38 1.70 -11.76
N ARG A 108 -1.91 0.79 -10.88
CA ARG A 108 -2.27 0.83 -9.45
C ARG A 108 -1.74 2.08 -8.76
N SER A 109 -0.50 2.47 -9.06
CA SER A 109 0.07 3.72 -8.53
C SER A 109 -0.77 4.92 -8.94
N ASP A 110 -1.09 5.03 -10.23
CA ASP A 110 -1.90 6.12 -10.76
C ASP A 110 -3.32 6.13 -10.14
N GLN A 111 -3.93 4.96 -9.92
CA GLN A 111 -5.23 4.86 -9.26
C GLN A 111 -5.15 5.23 -7.78
N LEU A 112 -4.09 4.88 -7.07
CA LEU A 112 -3.92 5.25 -5.66
C LEU A 112 -3.87 6.77 -5.49
N ASP A 113 -3.08 7.45 -6.32
CA ASP A 113 -3.00 8.91 -6.33
C ASP A 113 -4.35 9.53 -6.71
N ALA A 114 -4.98 9.03 -7.77
CA ALA A 114 -6.28 9.53 -8.23
C ALA A 114 -7.39 9.30 -7.19
N MET A 115 -7.38 8.19 -6.46
CA MET A 115 -8.39 7.91 -5.43
C MET A 115 -8.16 8.72 -4.16
N ARG A 116 -6.89 9.02 -3.81
CA ARG A 116 -6.56 9.99 -2.75
C ARG A 116 -7.15 11.36 -3.07
N GLU A 117 -6.91 11.87 -4.28
CA GLU A 117 -7.52 13.15 -4.73
C GLU A 117 -9.05 13.09 -4.77
N TYR A 118 -9.60 11.97 -5.21
CA TYR A 118 -11.06 11.79 -5.31
C TYR A 118 -11.75 11.80 -3.95
N VAL A 119 -11.17 11.11 -2.95
CA VAL A 119 -11.74 10.97 -1.61
C VAL A 119 -11.52 12.24 -0.79
N LEU A 120 -10.33 12.80 -0.82
CA LEU A 120 -9.97 13.96 0.02
C LEU A 120 -10.33 15.31 -0.61
N GLY A 121 -10.58 15.36 -1.92
CA GLY A 121 -10.92 16.59 -2.62
C GLY A 121 -9.78 17.62 -2.56
N ASP A 122 -10.11 18.83 -2.12
CA ASP A 122 -9.16 19.94 -1.98
C ASP A 122 -8.09 19.69 -0.90
N GLN A 123 -8.41 18.87 0.09
CA GLN A 123 -7.48 18.54 1.18
C GLN A 123 -6.45 17.46 0.80
N ALA A 124 -6.48 16.95 -0.43
CA ALA A 124 -5.62 15.84 -0.85
C ALA A 124 -4.13 16.11 -0.68
N ASN A 125 -3.68 17.37 -0.69
CA ASN A 125 -2.28 17.76 -0.53
C ASN A 125 -2.02 18.62 0.71
N ASP A 126 -2.99 18.70 1.62
CA ASP A 126 -2.86 19.49 2.83
C ASP A 126 -2.01 18.76 3.88
N GLY A 127 -1.23 19.52 4.66
CA GLY A 127 -0.42 18.97 5.74
C GLY A 127 -1.22 18.57 6.98
N ILE A 128 -2.46 19.06 7.10
CA ILE A 128 -3.40 18.73 8.17
C ILE A 128 -4.77 18.56 7.52
N LEU A 129 -5.38 17.39 7.72
CA LEU A 129 -6.73 17.11 7.21
C LEU A 129 -7.77 17.53 8.25
N MET A 130 -8.80 18.23 7.80
CA MET A 130 -9.92 18.71 8.63
C MET A 130 -11.22 18.15 8.08
N PHE A 131 -11.64 17.02 8.64
CA PHE A 131 -12.90 16.39 8.32
C PHE A 131 -14.04 17.05 9.08
N ASN A 132 -15.19 17.12 8.42
CA ASN A 132 -16.45 17.50 9.04
C ASN A 132 -17.51 16.50 8.55
N THR A 133 -18.71 16.61 9.10
CA THR A 133 -19.83 15.72 8.82
C THR A 133 -20.23 15.63 7.34
N SER A 134 -19.96 16.67 6.53
CA SER A 134 -20.18 16.60 5.08
C SER A 134 -19.24 15.63 4.35
N PHE A 135 -18.12 15.23 4.99
CA PHE A 135 -17.18 14.26 4.44
C PHE A 135 -17.86 12.92 4.20
N SER A 136 -18.62 12.42 5.17
CA SER A 136 -19.33 11.14 5.09
C SER A 136 -20.33 11.13 3.94
N TYR A 137 -21.16 12.17 3.80
CA TYR A 137 -22.03 12.33 2.63
C TYR A 137 -21.25 12.34 1.30
N GLY A 138 -20.10 13.00 1.27
CA GLY A 138 -19.20 13.01 0.12
C GLY A 138 -18.66 11.62 -0.24
N ILE A 139 -18.31 10.81 0.76
CA ILE A 139 -17.90 9.41 0.57
C ILE A 139 -19.05 8.57 0.00
N HIS A 140 -20.25 8.68 0.58
CA HIS A 140 -21.43 7.96 0.11
C HIS A 140 -21.74 8.28 -1.37
N ASP A 141 -21.90 9.56 -1.70
CA ASP A 141 -22.24 10.00 -3.06
C ASP A 141 -21.09 9.71 -4.03
N GLY A 142 -19.85 9.92 -3.56
CA GLY A 142 -18.62 9.58 -4.27
C GLY A 142 -18.56 8.09 -4.63
N PHE A 143 -18.97 7.18 -3.75
CA PHE A 143 -19.03 5.75 -4.06
C PHE A 143 -19.99 5.46 -5.21
N TYR A 144 -21.20 6.02 -5.20
CA TYR A 144 -22.18 5.73 -6.26
C TYR A 144 -21.80 6.38 -7.61
N LEU A 145 -21.13 7.53 -7.59
CA LEU A 145 -20.50 8.12 -8.76
C LEU A 145 -19.35 7.26 -9.30
N LEU A 146 -18.50 6.72 -8.43
CA LEU A 146 -17.42 5.81 -8.82
C LEU A 146 -17.99 4.52 -9.40
N LYS A 147 -18.91 3.87 -8.69
CA LYS A 147 -19.58 2.63 -9.09
C LYS A 147 -20.23 2.79 -10.46
N SER A 148 -21.02 3.85 -10.66
CA SER A 148 -21.64 4.12 -11.96
C SER A 148 -20.59 4.35 -13.05
N GLY A 149 -19.56 5.16 -12.80
CA GLY A 149 -18.47 5.43 -13.76
C GLY A 149 -17.65 4.19 -14.15
N MET A 150 -17.38 3.31 -13.17
CA MET A 150 -16.66 2.05 -13.35
C MET A 150 -17.41 1.11 -14.31
N TYR A 151 -18.74 1.03 -14.20
CA TYR A 151 -19.57 0.23 -15.11
C TYR A 151 -19.93 0.96 -16.41
N ALA A 152 -19.97 2.29 -16.40
CA ALA A 152 -20.48 3.07 -17.52
C ALA A 152 -19.45 3.33 -18.62
N LYS A 153 -18.12 3.40 -18.35
CA LYS A 153 -17.05 3.50 -19.38
C LYS A 153 -15.60 3.66 -18.87
N LYS A 154 -15.34 3.97 -17.59
CA LYS A 154 -13.98 4.32 -17.11
C LYS A 154 -13.04 3.11 -17.03
N ALA A 155 -13.53 1.97 -16.58
CA ALA A 155 -12.75 0.73 -16.46
C ALA A 155 -13.34 -0.35 -17.39
N LYS A 156 -12.62 -0.68 -18.46
CA LYS A 156 -13.12 -1.60 -19.51
C LYS A 156 -12.82 -3.05 -19.16
N THR A 157 -11.65 -3.31 -18.61
CA THR A 157 -11.20 -4.66 -18.24
C THR A 157 -11.46 -4.94 -16.77
N SER A 158 -11.50 -6.23 -16.42
CA SER A 158 -11.57 -6.67 -15.03
C SER A 158 -10.40 -6.18 -14.20
N SER A 159 -9.18 -6.24 -14.75
CA SER A 159 -7.98 -5.69 -14.12
C SER A 159 -8.07 -4.19 -13.83
N GLN A 160 -8.59 -3.37 -14.76
CA GLN A 160 -8.80 -1.95 -14.51
C GLN A 160 -9.83 -1.69 -13.40
N LYS A 161 -10.90 -2.50 -13.35
CA LYS A 161 -11.90 -2.41 -12.28
C LYS A 161 -11.30 -2.83 -10.94
N PHE A 162 -10.41 -3.81 -10.95
CA PHE A 162 -9.69 -4.26 -9.76
C PHE A 162 -8.83 -3.15 -9.21
N ASP A 163 -7.95 -2.57 -10.04
CA ASP A 163 -7.03 -1.53 -9.60
C ASP A 163 -7.78 -0.29 -9.06
N LEU A 164 -8.88 0.09 -9.72
CA LEU A 164 -9.75 1.18 -9.25
C LEU A 164 -10.41 0.87 -7.91
N LEU A 165 -10.98 -0.33 -7.76
CA LEU A 165 -11.68 -0.73 -6.54
C LEU A 165 -10.70 -0.93 -5.37
N PHE A 166 -9.51 -1.49 -5.66
CA PHE A 166 -8.40 -1.61 -4.73
C PHE A 166 -7.98 -0.25 -4.19
N ALA A 167 -7.65 0.69 -5.08
CA ALA A 167 -7.22 2.02 -4.70
C ALA A 167 -8.28 2.73 -3.86
N TYR A 168 -9.55 2.69 -4.29
CA TYR A 168 -10.65 3.30 -3.55
C TYR A 168 -10.82 2.71 -2.15
N THR A 169 -10.82 1.38 -2.04
CA THR A 169 -10.98 0.69 -0.75
C THR A 169 -9.81 0.96 0.18
N TYR A 170 -8.59 0.99 -0.34
CA TYR A 170 -7.41 1.35 0.42
C TYR A 170 -7.53 2.78 0.97
N THR A 171 -7.84 3.75 0.10
CA THR A 171 -8.02 5.15 0.53
C THR A 171 -9.11 5.30 1.58
N LEU A 172 -10.25 4.63 1.43
CA LEU A 172 -11.32 4.65 2.45
C LEU A 172 -10.88 4.06 3.79
N LYS A 173 -10.01 3.04 3.79
CA LYS A 173 -9.47 2.42 5.02
C LYS A 173 -8.51 3.36 5.75
N GLU A 174 -7.68 4.08 5.00
CA GLU A 174 -6.68 5.00 5.53
C GLU A 174 -7.33 6.25 6.12
N TYR A 175 -8.41 6.75 5.49
CA TYR A 175 -9.16 7.92 5.97
C TYR A 175 -10.51 7.48 6.55
N ASP A 176 -10.48 6.80 7.70
CA ASP A 176 -11.65 6.13 8.30
C ASP A 176 -12.63 7.05 9.04
N VAL A 177 -12.44 8.37 8.98
CA VAL A 177 -13.32 9.34 9.68
C VAL A 177 -14.78 9.20 9.26
N TRP A 178 -15.05 8.80 8.01
CA TRP A 178 -16.43 8.53 7.54
C TRP A 178 -17.09 7.34 8.24
N MET A 179 -16.30 6.42 8.79
CA MET A 179 -16.80 5.28 9.55
C MET A 179 -17.30 5.74 10.92
N HIS A 180 -16.56 6.66 11.55
CA HIS A 180 -16.85 7.18 12.90
C HIS A 180 -17.93 8.28 12.90
N ASP A 181 -17.99 9.07 11.83
CA ASP A 181 -19.02 10.09 11.61
C ASP A 181 -20.04 9.57 10.57
N ASN A 182 -20.74 8.47 10.89
CA ASN A 182 -21.63 7.74 9.97
C ASN A 182 -22.95 8.49 9.66
N GLU A 183 -22.84 9.68 9.07
CA GLU A 183 -23.95 10.43 8.51
C GLU A 183 -24.05 10.17 7.00
N GLY A 184 -25.15 9.56 6.55
CA GLY A 184 -25.40 9.31 5.13
C GLY A 184 -25.74 7.89 4.71
N ASP A 185 -26.24 7.04 5.61
CA ASP A 185 -26.63 5.65 5.29
C ASP A 185 -25.48 4.82 4.69
N MET A 186 -24.34 4.78 5.40
CA MET A 186 -23.16 4.05 4.93
C MET A 186 -23.37 2.54 4.87
N GLU A 187 -24.42 2.01 5.49
CA GLU A 187 -24.69 0.58 5.50
C GLU A 187 -24.88 0.03 4.09
N ASP A 188 -25.69 0.72 3.28
CA ASP A 188 -25.96 0.29 1.90
C ASP A 188 -24.74 0.49 1.00
N MET A 189 -23.97 1.56 1.23
CA MET A 189 -22.68 1.77 0.55
C MET A 189 -21.70 0.60 0.84
N VAL A 190 -21.51 0.24 2.11
CA VAL A 190 -20.61 -0.83 2.55
C VAL A 190 -21.06 -2.19 1.99
N LYS A 191 -22.37 -2.49 2.03
CA LYS A 191 -22.94 -3.71 1.42
C LYS A 191 -22.68 -3.76 -0.08
N ASP A 192 -22.87 -2.65 -0.78
CA ASP A 192 -22.64 -2.60 -2.22
C ASP A 192 -21.16 -2.68 -2.58
N LEU A 193 -20.28 -2.07 -1.80
CA LEU A 193 -18.83 -2.22 -1.94
C LEU A 193 -18.43 -3.69 -1.78
N ALA A 194 -18.97 -4.39 -0.78
CA ALA A 194 -18.75 -5.82 -0.57
C ALA A 194 -19.23 -6.66 -1.78
N LYS A 195 -20.40 -6.36 -2.34
CA LYS A 195 -20.91 -7.03 -3.56
C LYS A 195 -20.00 -6.81 -4.76
N LEU A 196 -19.42 -5.61 -4.92
CA LEU A 196 -18.46 -5.32 -5.99
C LEU A 196 -17.21 -6.18 -5.85
N TRP A 197 -16.63 -6.25 -4.64
CA TRP A 197 -15.49 -7.10 -4.35
C TRP A 197 -15.80 -8.58 -4.60
N LYS A 198 -16.93 -9.07 -4.09
CA LYS A 198 -17.36 -10.46 -4.31
C LYS A 198 -17.44 -10.82 -5.79
N LYS A 199 -18.05 -9.93 -6.60
CA LYS A 199 -18.17 -10.11 -8.05
C LYS A 199 -16.82 -10.06 -8.77
N LEU A 200 -15.90 -9.21 -8.32
CA LEU A 200 -14.57 -9.11 -8.91
C LEU A 200 -13.71 -10.33 -8.56
N LEU A 201 -13.67 -10.70 -7.27
CA LEU A 201 -12.85 -11.79 -6.77
C LEU A 201 -13.32 -13.17 -7.22
N SER A 202 -14.55 -13.30 -7.75
CA SER A 202 -14.99 -14.52 -8.42
C SER A 202 -14.33 -14.77 -9.78
N GLN A 203 -13.57 -13.79 -10.30
CA GLN A 203 -12.79 -13.93 -11.52
C GLN A 203 -11.40 -14.48 -11.23
N ASP A 204 -10.77 -15.09 -12.23
CA ASP A 204 -9.42 -15.60 -12.11
C ASP A 204 -8.37 -14.49 -12.02
N ASP A 205 -7.23 -14.82 -11.44
CA ASP A 205 -6.13 -13.90 -11.16
C ASP A 205 -5.61 -13.21 -12.43
N SER A 206 -5.59 -13.93 -13.55
CA SER A 206 -5.13 -13.37 -14.82
C SER A 206 -6.10 -12.31 -15.36
N ALA A 207 -7.42 -12.54 -15.25
CA ALA A 207 -8.44 -11.57 -15.63
C ALA A 207 -8.37 -10.30 -14.77
N LEU A 208 -8.02 -10.46 -13.49
CA LEU A 208 -7.80 -9.36 -12.55
C LEU A 208 -6.43 -8.69 -12.71
N GLY A 209 -5.51 -9.30 -13.45
CA GLY A 209 -4.14 -8.81 -13.60
C GLY A 209 -3.37 -8.83 -12.28
N ILE A 210 -3.64 -9.82 -11.43
CA ILE A 210 -2.98 -10.01 -10.13
C ILE A 210 -2.20 -11.31 -10.11
N ASP A 211 -1.22 -11.38 -9.24
CA ASP A 211 -0.52 -12.62 -8.95
C ASP A 211 -1.13 -13.33 -7.72
N ALA A 212 -1.05 -14.66 -7.72
CA ALA A 212 -1.61 -15.50 -6.67
C ALA A 212 -0.74 -15.53 -5.40
N GLU A 213 0.52 -15.10 -5.48
CA GLU A 213 1.53 -15.26 -4.43
C GLU A 213 1.54 -14.10 -3.44
N TYR A 214 1.42 -12.87 -3.95
CA TYR A 214 1.49 -11.61 -3.22
C TYR A 214 0.18 -10.84 -3.35
N THR A 215 -0.18 -10.39 -4.56
CA THR A 215 -1.28 -9.42 -4.70
C THR A 215 -2.64 -9.99 -4.26
N ARG A 216 -2.99 -11.23 -4.63
CA ARG A 216 -4.23 -11.86 -4.17
C ARG A 216 -4.30 -11.96 -2.64
N PRO A 217 -3.35 -12.62 -1.95
CA PRO A 217 -3.39 -12.69 -0.49
C PRO A 217 -3.27 -11.30 0.17
N GLY A 218 -2.54 -10.36 -0.44
CA GLY A 218 -2.48 -8.96 -0.07
C GLY A 218 -3.84 -8.28 -0.01
N VAL A 219 -4.61 -8.38 -1.10
CA VAL A 219 -5.95 -7.79 -1.15
C VAL A 219 -6.94 -8.48 -0.22
N LEU A 220 -6.86 -9.81 -0.07
CA LEU A 220 -7.70 -10.48 0.93
C LEU A 220 -7.42 -10.00 2.36
N ALA A 221 -6.15 -9.75 2.68
CA ALA A 221 -5.78 -9.18 3.97
C ALA A 221 -6.26 -7.72 4.12
N LEU A 222 -6.22 -6.92 3.06
CA LEU A 222 -6.76 -5.56 3.05
C LEU A 222 -8.27 -5.58 3.34
N LEU A 223 -9.00 -6.49 2.70
CA LEU A 223 -10.45 -6.60 2.87
C LEU A 223 -10.84 -7.10 4.26
N GLU A 224 -10.03 -7.99 4.87
CA GLU A 224 -10.26 -8.38 6.25
C GLU A 224 -9.99 -7.22 7.21
N GLN A 225 -8.90 -6.47 7.04
CA GLN A 225 -8.66 -5.26 7.84
C GLN A 225 -9.77 -4.22 7.68
N PHE A 226 -10.23 -4.01 6.45
CA PHE A 226 -11.33 -3.10 6.16
C PHE A 226 -12.62 -3.55 6.85
N LYS A 227 -12.93 -4.86 6.75
CA LYS A 227 -14.06 -5.48 7.44
C LYS A 227 -13.98 -5.27 8.94
N ASP A 228 -12.83 -5.58 9.55
CA ASP A 228 -12.63 -5.43 10.98
C ASP A 228 -12.89 -3.98 11.41
N LYS A 229 -12.31 -3.00 10.69
CA LYS A 229 -12.56 -1.57 10.96
C LYS A 229 -14.05 -1.18 10.85
N VAL A 230 -14.73 -1.54 9.77
CA VAL A 230 -16.14 -1.13 9.60
C VAL A 230 -17.09 -1.87 10.55
N GLU A 231 -16.76 -3.09 10.98
CA GLU A 231 -17.60 -3.86 11.89
C GLU A 231 -17.33 -3.56 13.37
N ASP A 232 -16.20 -2.93 13.71
CA ASP A 232 -15.81 -2.53 15.07
C ASP A 232 -16.35 -1.16 15.50
N VAL A 233 -16.89 -0.38 14.56
CA VAL A 233 -17.46 0.94 14.87
C VAL A 233 -18.69 0.80 15.77
N ASP A 234 -18.59 1.39 16.97
CA ASP A 234 -19.68 1.47 17.93
C ASP A 234 -20.96 2.03 17.27
N HIS A 235 -22.08 1.37 17.54
CA HIS A 235 -23.41 1.70 17.00
C HIS A 235 -23.66 1.41 15.51
N CYS A 236 -22.71 0.81 14.77
CA CYS A 236 -22.92 0.39 13.39
C CYS A 236 -23.14 -1.12 13.26
N SER A 237 -24.24 -1.54 12.62
CA SER A 237 -24.52 -2.97 12.36
C SER A 237 -23.95 -3.46 11.01
N PHE A 238 -22.86 -2.85 10.55
CA PHE A 238 -22.28 -3.16 9.25
C PHE A 238 -21.86 -4.62 9.19
N LYS A 239 -22.04 -5.20 8.00
CA LYS A 239 -21.52 -6.53 7.66
C LYS A 239 -20.89 -6.49 6.29
N PHE A 240 -19.56 -6.50 6.25
CA PHE A 240 -18.80 -6.45 5.01
C PHE A 240 -18.55 -7.87 4.48
N LYS A 241 -19.54 -8.41 3.77
CA LYS A 241 -19.52 -9.79 3.26
C LYS A 241 -19.01 -9.85 1.82
N TYR A 242 -17.69 -9.94 1.66
CA TYR A 242 -17.03 -10.01 0.35
C TYR A 242 -16.73 -11.45 -0.11
N ASN A 243 -16.79 -12.43 0.79
CA ASN A 243 -16.64 -13.87 0.53
C ASN A 243 -17.98 -14.62 0.69
#